data_AF-A0A1M6RNS9-F1
#
_entry.id   AF-A0A1M6RNS9-F1
#
_cell.length_a   1.000
_cell.length_b   1.000
_cell.length_c   1.000
_cell.angle_alpha   90.00
_cell.angle_beta   90.00
_cell.angle_gamma   90.00
#
_symmetry.space_group_name_H-M   'P 1'
#
loop_
_entity.id
_entity.type
_entity.pdbx_description
1 polymer ?
#
loop_
_entity_poly.entity_id
_entity_poly.type
_entity_poly.pdbx_seq_one_letter_code
_entity_poly.pdbx_strand_id
1 'polypeptide(L)'
;MAGYENIKDYGFDKRTAEERRELAIAGGKASGEARRRKADFRKTLNLLLTEKIDSPEWTPVLEALGVDSTLEAALNMAMIKEGLAGNVKAYEAIARYSGQSDRTESDQKNVEADTRIKEARAGMEEEKARANENEETADDGFIDALSGSAAEDWADEED
;
A
#
# COMPACT_ATOMS: atom_id res chain seq x y z
N MET A 1 7.39 -21.36 1.10
CA MET A 1 5.95 -21.61 0.84
C MET A 1 5.17 -21.16 2.07
N ALA A 2 4.19 -20.29 1.88
CA ALA A 2 3.15 -20.04 2.90
C ALA A 2 2.00 -21.00 2.59
N GLY A 3 1.72 -21.95 3.48
CA GLY A 3 0.62 -22.90 3.38
C GLY A 3 -0.24 -22.84 4.63
N TYR A 4 -1.51 -23.27 4.55
CA TYR A 4 -2.47 -23.22 5.66
C TYR A 4 -1.94 -23.92 6.93
N GLU A 5 -1.16 -24.99 6.76
CA GLU A 5 -0.51 -25.72 7.86
C GLU A 5 0.50 -24.86 8.65
N ASN A 6 1.13 -23.85 8.02
CA ASN A 6 2.14 -23.00 8.68
C ASN A 6 1.55 -21.86 9.52
N ILE A 7 0.23 -21.66 9.49
CA ILE A 7 -0.46 -20.55 10.19
C ILE A 7 -1.61 -21.03 11.08
N LYS A 8 -2.03 -22.29 10.95
CA LYS A 8 -3.14 -22.88 11.70
C LYS A 8 -2.95 -22.84 13.22
N ASP A 9 -1.72 -23.03 13.70
CA ASP A 9 -1.41 -23.05 15.14
C ASP A 9 -0.82 -21.73 15.67
N TYR A 10 -0.72 -20.71 14.83
CA TYR A 10 -0.07 -19.42 15.13
C TYR A 10 -1.06 -18.24 15.13
N GLY A 11 -2.34 -18.51 15.39
CA GLY A 11 -3.42 -17.54 15.44
C GLY A 11 -3.22 -16.44 16.50
N PHE A 12 -3.88 -15.30 16.29
CA PHE A 12 -3.81 -14.13 17.20
C PHE A 12 -4.33 -14.43 18.61
N ASP A 13 -5.17 -15.46 18.74
CA ASP A 13 -5.76 -16.03 19.94
C ASP A 13 -4.79 -16.90 20.75
N LYS A 14 -3.67 -17.34 20.15
CA LYS A 14 -2.68 -18.23 20.77
C LYS A 14 -1.42 -17.51 21.26
N ARG A 15 -1.30 -16.20 21.04
CA ARG A 15 -0.11 -15.40 21.36
C ARG A 15 -0.39 -14.33 22.39
N THR A 16 0.56 -14.11 23.28
CA THR A 16 0.53 -13.01 24.24
C THR A 16 0.68 -11.65 23.55
N ALA A 17 0.32 -10.57 24.25
CA ALA A 17 0.49 -9.21 23.71
C ALA A 17 1.96 -8.88 23.41
N GLU A 18 2.88 -9.39 24.24
CA GLU A 18 4.32 -9.17 24.09
C GLU A 18 4.90 -9.89 22.86
N GLU A 19 4.60 -11.18 22.68
CA GLU A 19 5.03 -11.95 21.49
C GLU A 19 4.50 -11.34 20.19
N ARG A 20 3.25 -10.85 20.19
CA ARG A 20 2.68 -10.15 19.03
C ARG A 20 3.42 -8.85 18.73
N ARG A 21 3.85 -8.11 19.76
CA ARG A 21 4.62 -6.88 19.61
C ARG A 21 6.01 -7.17 19.04
N GLU A 22 6.69 -8.20 19.52
CA GLU A 22 8.00 -8.59 19.01
C GLU A 22 7.94 -9.02 17.54
N LEU A 23 6.95 -9.85 17.18
CA LEU A 23 6.72 -10.25 15.79
C LEU A 23 6.38 -9.04 14.89
N ALA A 24 5.58 -8.10 15.38
CA ALA A 24 5.28 -6.87 14.64
C ALA A 24 6.54 -6.01 14.42
N ILE A 25 7.40 -5.89 15.43
CA ILE A 25 8.69 -5.18 15.30
C ILE A 25 9.61 -5.91 14.30
N ALA A 26 9.75 -7.22 14.42
CA ALA A 26 10.56 -8.03 13.52
C ALA A 26 10.06 -7.94 12.07
N GLY A 27 8.75 -8.06 11.85
CA GLY A 27 8.11 -7.89 10.55
C GLY A 27 8.29 -6.47 10.00
N GLY A 28 8.16 -5.44 10.85
CA GLY A 28 8.39 -4.05 10.49
C GLY A 28 9.84 -3.79 10.04
N LYS A 29 10.82 -4.32 10.77
CA LYS A 29 12.24 -4.23 10.42
C LYS A 29 12.55 -4.94 9.12
N ALA A 30 12.10 -6.19 8.95
CA ALA A 30 12.31 -6.98 7.74
C ALA A 30 11.64 -6.33 6.51
N SER A 31 10.41 -5.82 6.67
CA SER A 31 9.71 -5.06 5.63
C SER A 31 10.45 -3.77 5.27
N GLY A 32 10.94 -3.03 6.27
CA GLY A 32 11.74 -1.82 6.06
C GLY A 32 13.05 -2.10 5.33
N GLU A 33 13.74 -3.17 5.69
CA GLU A 33 14.96 -3.61 5.01
C GLU A 33 14.71 -4.01 3.56
N ALA A 34 13.66 -4.81 3.30
CA ALA A 34 13.26 -5.18 1.95
C ALA A 34 12.92 -3.96 1.09
N ARG A 35 12.22 -2.97 1.66
CA ARG A 35 11.90 -1.70 0.99
C ARG A 35 13.14 -0.89 0.67
N ARG A 36 14.09 -0.76 1.61
CA ARG A 36 15.38 -0.08 1.39
C ARG A 36 16.18 -0.75 0.28
N ARG A 37 16.36 -2.07 0.34
CA ARG A 37 17.03 -2.84 -0.72
C ARG A 37 16.39 -2.62 -2.10
N LYS A 38 15.07 -2.60 -2.19
CA LYS A 38 14.37 -2.32 -3.47
C LYS A 38 14.61 -0.87 -3.93
N ALA A 39 14.68 0.09 -3.02
CA ALA A 39 14.96 1.48 -3.34
C ALA A 39 16.42 1.66 -3.81
N ASP A 40 17.37 1.05 -3.12
CA ASP A 40 18.78 1.10 -3.48
C ASP A 40 19.04 0.41 -4.82
N PHE A 41 18.43 -0.74 -5.06
CA PHE A 41 18.45 -1.40 -6.37
C PHE A 41 17.93 -0.47 -7.49
N ARG A 42 16.79 0.22 -7.27
CA ARG A 42 16.26 1.17 -8.27
C ARG A 42 17.23 2.31 -8.53
N LYS A 43 17.86 2.86 -7.49
CA LYS A 43 18.86 3.94 -7.63
C LYS A 43 20.05 3.47 -8.45
N THR A 44 20.62 2.31 -8.10
CA THR A 44 21.77 1.73 -8.80
C THR A 44 21.41 1.39 -10.25
N LEU A 45 20.24 0.79 -10.50
CA LEU A 45 19.80 0.46 -11.85
C LEU A 45 19.65 1.71 -12.71
N ASN A 46 19.00 2.76 -12.20
CA ASN A 46 18.85 4.01 -12.94
C ASN A 46 20.20 4.64 -13.29
N LEU A 47 21.14 4.65 -12.33
CA LEU A 47 22.49 5.15 -12.57
C LEU A 47 23.16 4.41 -13.73
N LEU A 48 23.11 3.08 -13.71
CA LEU A 48 23.67 2.25 -14.78
C LEU A 48 22.98 2.49 -16.11
N LEU A 49 21.65 2.55 -16.13
CA LEU A 49 20.88 2.74 -17.37
C LEU A 49 21.18 4.09 -18.04
N THR A 50 21.41 5.15 -17.25
CA THR A 50 21.75 6.48 -17.77
C THR A 50 23.21 6.66 -18.18
N GLU A 51 24.07 5.69 -17.89
CA GLU A 51 25.49 5.74 -18.24
C GLU A 51 25.67 5.71 -19.76
N LYS A 52 26.58 6.56 -20.26
CA LYS A 52 26.89 6.60 -21.70
C LYS A 52 27.69 5.39 -22.12
N ILE A 53 27.43 4.91 -23.32
CA ILE A 53 28.16 3.81 -23.92
C ILE A 53 28.91 4.26 -25.17
N ASP A 54 30.02 3.59 -25.41
CA ASP A 54 30.72 3.63 -26.69
C ASP A 54 30.59 2.26 -27.35
N SER A 55 29.51 2.08 -28.11
CA SER A 55 29.23 0.86 -28.85
C SER A 55 29.32 1.12 -30.36
N PRO A 56 30.17 0.38 -31.09
CA PRO A 56 30.28 0.57 -32.54
C PRO A 56 29.00 0.20 -33.31
N GLU A 57 28.15 -0.66 -32.74
CA GLU A 57 26.86 -1.03 -33.33
C GLU A 57 25.76 -0.01 -32.98
N TRP A 58 25.66 0.39 -31.71
CA TRP A 58 24.52 1.17 -31.22
C TRP A 58 24.74 2.67 -31.25
N THR A 59 25.93 3.17 -30.90
CA THR A 59 26.20 4.61 -30.78
C THR A 59 25.88 5.37 -32.07
N PRO A 60 26.34 4.93 -33.27
CA PRO A 60 26.05 5.66 -34.50
C PRO A 60 24.55 5.71 -34.84
N VAL A 61 23.83 4.64 -34.52
CA VAL A 61 22.39 4.53 -34.81
C VAL A 61 21.59 5.41 -33.87
N LEU A 62 21.91 5.40 -32.57
CA LEU A 62 21.24 6.21 -31.55
C LEU A 62 21.48 7.70 -31.79
N GLU A 63 22.72 8.10 -32.09
CA GLU A 63 23.06 9.49 -32.41
C GLU A 63 22.37 9.98 -33.68
N ALA A 64 22.26 9.13 -34.73
CA ALA A 64 21.52 9.46 -35.94
C ALA A 64 20.02 9.68 -35.68
N LEU A 65 19.46 9.06 -34.64
CA LEU A 65 18.08 9.25 -34.20
C LEU A 65 17.91 10.45 -33.25
N GLY A 66 19.01 11.16 -32.91
CA GLY A 66 18.99 12.27 -31.96
C GLY A 66 18.80 11.83 -30.51
N VAL A 67 19.13 10.58 -30.18
CA VAL A 67 19.03 10.01 -28.83
C VAL A 67 20.44 9.85 -28.25
N ASP A 68 20.60 10.14 -26.96
CA ASP A 68 21.87 9.89 -26.26
C ASP A 68 22.20 8.38 -26.28
N SER A 69 23.46 8.05 -26.65
CA SER A 69 23.96 6.68 -26.60
C SER A 69 24.20 6.23 -25.16
N THR A 70 23.11 5.85 -24.49
CA THR A 70 23.10 5.33 -23.12
C THR A 70 22.83 3.82 -23.11
N LEU A 71 23.16 3.16 -21.99
CA LEU A 71 22.83 1.74 -21.80
C LEU A 71 21.32 1.48 -21.95
N GLU A 72 20.48 2.39 -21.46
CA GLU A 72 19.03 2.32 -21.60
C GLU A 72 18.58 2.35 -23.07
N ALA A 73 19.06 3.33 -23.83
CA ALA A 73 18.68 3.49 -25.23
C ALA A 73 19.11 2.28 -26.08
N ALA A 74 20.32 1.77 -25.84
CA ALA A 74 20.82 0.57 -26.51
C ALA A 74 20.02 -0.68 -26.15
N LEU A 75 19.66 -0.86 -24.87
CA LEU A 75 18.83 -1.98 -24.42
C LEU A 75 17.45 -1.95 -25.08
N ASN A 76 16.82 -0.78 -25.13
CA ASN A 76 15.51 -0.61 -25.78
C ASN A 76 15.59 -0.91 -27.28
N MET A 77 16.62 -0.42 -27.96
CA MET A 77 16.84 -0.71 -29.38
C MET A 77 17.06 -2.20 -29.65
N ALA A 78 17.85 -2.87 -28.80
CA ALA A 78 18.05 -4.32 -28.88
C ALA A 78 16.73 -5.09 -28.67
N MET A 79 15.90 -4.66 -27.71
CA MET A 79 14.58 -5.26 -27.49
C MET A 79 13.65 -5.08 -28.69
N ILE A 80 13.68 -3.92 -29.35
CA ILE A 80 12.91 -3.67 -30.59
C ILE A 80 13.40 -4.60 -31.70
N LYS A 81 14.72 -4.72 -31.90
CA LYS A 81 15.32 -5.63 -32.90
C LYS A 81 14.88 -7.08 -32.66
N GLU A 82 14.85 -7.52 -31.41
CA GLU A 82 14.41 -8.86 -31.01
C GLU A 82 12.90 -9.06 -31.24
N GLY A 83 12.07 -8.05 -30.95
CA GLY A 83 10.65 -8.06 -31.29
C GLY A 83 10.40 -8.15 -32.80
N LEU A 84 11.16 -7.41 -33.61
CA LEU A 84 11.13 -7.48 -35.07
C LEU A 84 11.55 -8.86 -35.60
N ALA A 85 12.43 -9.56 -34.88
CA ALA A 85 12.82 -10.94 -35.18
C ALA A 85 11.76 -11.99 -34.78
N GLY A 86 10.61 -11.56 -34.25
CA GLY A 86 9.49 -12.43 -33.89
C GLY A 86 9.44 -12.84 -32.42
N ASN A 87 10.24 -12.25 -31.54
CA ASN A 87 10.18 -12.54 -30.11
C ASN A 87 8.95 -11.87 -29.46
N VAL A 88 7.93 -12.67 -29.22
CA VAL A 88 6.66 -12.21 -28.62
C VAL A 88 6.87 -11.55 -27.25
N LYS A 89 7.80 -12.04 -26.42
CA LYS A 89 8.04 -11.46 -25.09
C LYS A 89 8.68 -10.07 -25.18
N ALA A 90 9.59 -9.87 -26.13
CA ALA A 90 10.17 -8.55 -26.39
C ALA A 90 9.10 -7.57 -26.90
N TYR A 91 8.23 -8.04 -27.81
CA TYR A 91 7.09 -7.26 -28.28
C TYR A 91 6.11 -6.90 -27.15
N GLU A 92 5.73 -7.86 -26.30
CA GLU A 92 4.87 -7.61 -25.14
C GLU A 92 5.49 -6.61 -24.16
N ALA A 93 6.80 -6.70 -23.90
CA ALA A 93 7.50 -5.78 -23.03
C ALA A 93 7.45 -4.33 -23.57
N ILE A 94 7.66 -4.15 -24.88
CA ILE A 94 7.57 -2.85 -25.54
C ILE A 94 6.12 -2.33 -25.54
N ALA A 95 5.15 -3.18 -25.87
CA ALA A 95 3.73 -2.82 -25.88
C ALA A 95 3.24 -2.36 -24.50
N ARG A 96 3.74 -2.98 -23.42
CA ARG A 96 3.44 -2.56 -22.05
C ARG A 96 3.93 -1.15 -21.74
N TYR A 97 5.12 -0.81 -22.23
CA TYR A 97 5.70 0.51 -21.99
C TYR A 97 5.10 1.61 -22.86
N SER A 98 4.68 1.29 -24.10
CA SER A 98 4.03 2.25 -25.01
C SER A 98 2.58 2.58 -24.63
N GLY A 99 2.06 1.98 -23.54
CA GLY A 99 0.65 2.10 -23.15
C GLY A 99 -0.31 1.39 -24.11
N GLN A 100 0.22 0.55 -25.01
CA GLN A 100 -0.55 -0.26 -25.95
C GLN A 100 -0.94 -1.62 -25.38
N SER A 101 -0.32 -2.07 -24.28
CA SER A 101 -0.89 -3.15 -23.50
C SER A 101 -2.04 -2.59 -22.69
N ASP A 102 -3.23 -3.15 -22.87
CA ASP A 102 -4.34 -2.97 -21.95
C ASP A 102 -3.83 -3.11 -20.52
N ARG A 103 -4.00 -2.08 -19.69
CA ARG A 103 -3.94 -2.24 -18.24
C ARG A 103 -4.78 -3.47 -17.93
N THR A 104 -4.15 -4.57 -17.56
CA THR A 104 -4.84 -5.84 -17.35
C THR A 104 -6.03 -5.58 -16.44
N GLU A 105 -7.21 -6.13 -16.76
CA GLU A 105 -8.42 -5.98 -15.94
C GLU A 105 -8.14 -6.24 -14.45
N SER A 106 -7.17 -7.09 -14.12
CA SER A 106 -6.72 -7.35 -12.75
C SER A 106 -6.15 -6.12 -12.05
N ASP A 107 -5.40 -5.26 -12.73
CA ASP A 107 -4.82 -4.06 -12.13
C ASP A 107 -5.90 -3.01 -11.86
N GLN A 108 -6.87 -2.88 -12.77
CA GLN A 108 -8.04 -2.03 -12.55
C GLN A 108 -8.90 -2.56 -11.39
N LYS A 109 -9.19 -3.87 -11.37
CA LYS A 109 -9.94 -4.53 -10.29
C LYS A 109 -9.24 -4.40 -8.94
N ASN A 110 -7.91 -4.50 -8.89
CA ASN A 110 -7.16 -4.33 -7.65
C ASN A 110 -7.23 -2.89 -7.13
N VAL A 111 -7.12 -1.90 -8.02
CA VAL A 111 -7.29 -0.49 -7.66
C VAL A 111 -8.72 -0.22 -7.17
N GLU A 112 -9.73 -0.72 -7.86
CA GLU A 112 -11.13 -0.60 -7.45
C GLU A 112 -11.39 -1.27 -6.10
N ALA A 113 -10.86 -2.48 -5.87
CA ALA A 113 -10.99 -3.19 -4.61
C ALA A 113 -10.34 -2.43 -3.46
N ASP A 114 -9.12 -1.92 -3.67
CA ASP A 114 -8.42 -1.08 -2.68
C ASP A 114 -9.19 0.21 -2.36
N THR A 115 -9.84 0.79 -3.37
CA THR A 115 -10.64 2.01 -3.21
C THR A 115 -11.89 1.72 -2.38
N ARG A 116 -12.62 0.65 -2.71
CA ARG A 116 -13.80 0.19 -1.94
C ARG A 116 -13.46 -0.16 -0.49
N ILE A 117 -12.33 -0.81 -0.23
CA ILE A 117 -11.89 -1.15 1.13
C ILE A 117 -11.58 0.13 1.93
N LYS A 118 -10.96 1.13 1.31
CA LYS A 118 -10.68 2.42 1.97
C LYS A 118 -11.95 3.20 2.28
N GLU A 119 -12.89 3.26 1.34
CA GLU A 119 -14.19 3.89 1.53
C GLU A 119 -15.00 3.21 2.63
N ALA A 120 -15.04 1.87 2.65
CA ALA A 120 -15.71 1.12 3.70
C ALA A 120 -15.08 1.35 5.08
N ARG A 121 -13.75 1.47 5.16
CA ARG A 121 -13.05 1.79 6.41
C ARG A 121 -13.35 3.22 6.87
N ALA A 122 -13.33 4.19 5.96
CA ALA A 122 -13.67 5.58 6.27
C ALA A 122 -15.13 5.70 6.76
N GLY A 123 -16.07 5.03 6.10
CA GLY A 123 -17.48 5.01 6.53
C GLY A 123 -17.68 4.40 7.92
N MET A 124 -17.01 3.28 8.22
CA MET A 124 -17.05 2.69 9.57
C MET A 124 -16.40 3.57 10.64
N GLU A 125 -15.39 4.35 10.28
CA GLU A 125 -14.71 5.28 11.17
C GLU A 125 -15.56 6.52 11.46
N GLU A 126 -16.25 7.05 10.43
CA GLU A 126 -17.26 8.10 10.58
C GLU A 126 -18.48 7.64 11.39
N GLU A 127 -18.95 6.41 11.18
CA GLU A 127 -20.07 5.84 11.93
C GLU A 127 -19.73 5.62 13.40
N LYS A 128 -18.51 5.16 13.70
CA LYS A 128 -18.00 5.07 15.08
C LYS A 128 -17.84 6.44 15.72
N ALA A 129 -17.38 7.45 14.98
CA ALA A 129 -17.28 8.82 15.50
C ALA A 129 -18.66 9.39 15.84
N ARG A 130 -19.67 9.18 14.97
CA ARG A 130 -21.06 9.59 15.23
C ARG A 130 -21.73 8.83 16.37
N ALA A 131 -21.43 7.53 16.52
CA ALA A 131 -21.94 6.74 17.63
C ALA A 131 -21.37 7.22 18.99
N ASN A 132 -20.09 7.61 19.01
CA ASN A 132 -19.43 8.14 20.20
C ASN A 132 -19.98 9.52 20.63
N GLU A 133 -20.35 10.39 19.68
CA GLU A 133 -21.03 11.67 19.98
C GLU A 133 -22.44 11.47 20.56
N ASN A 134 -23.12 10.37 20.22
CA ASN A 134 -24.48 10.09 20.70
C ASN A 134 -24.52 9.44 22.09
N GLU A 135 -23.44 8.82 22.56
CA GLU A 135 -23.33 8.27 23.93
C GLU A 135 -23.00 9.35 24.97
N GLU A 136 -22.30 10.44 24.61
CA GLU A 136 -21.99 11.54 25.54
C GLU A 136 -23.20 12.43 25.89
N THR A 137 -24.34 12.28 25.23
CA THR A 137 -25.53 13.13 25.46
C THR A 137 -26.66 12.46 26.23
N ALA A 138 -26.52 11.18 26.59
CA ALA A 138 -27.62 10.39 27.15
C ALA A 138 -27.72 10.35 28.69
N ASP A 139 -26.72 10.84 29.44
CA ASP A 139 -26.66 10.58 30.91
C ASP A 139 -26.77 11.82 31.83
N ASP A 140 -26.78 13.04 31.28
CA ASP A 140 -26.76 14.25 32.13
C ASP A 140 -28.15 14.77 32.54
N GLY A 141 -29.23 14.32 31.89
CA GLY A 141 -30.59 14.83 32.15
C GLY A 141 -31.40 14.03 33.16
N PHE A 142 -31.11 12.73 33.35
CA PHE A 142 -31.89 11.84 34.20
C PHE A 142 -31.48 11.92 35.68
N ILE A 143 -30.18 12.13 35.95
CA ILE A 143 -29.63 12.24 37.30
C ILE A 143 -30.00 13.59 37.95
N ASP A 144 -30.06 14.68 37.17
CA ASP A 144 -30.40 16.02 37.67
C ASP A 144 -31.88 16.16 38.08
N ALA A 145 -32.77 15.42 37.40
CA ALA A 145 -34.18 15.37 37.77
C ALA A 145 -34.42 14.57 39.09
N LEU A 146 -33.58 13.58 39.37
CA LEU A 146 -33.69 12.72 40.57
C LEU A 146 -33.10 13.39 41.82
N SER A 147 -32.06 14.21 41.65
CA SER A 147 -31.46 14.97 42.75
C SER A 147 -32.34 16.14 43.22
N GLY A 148 -33.13 16.73 42.32
CA GLY A 148 -34.09 17.79 42.64
C GLY A 148 -35.24 17.35 43.55
N SER A 149 -35.75 16.12 43.39
CA SER A 149 -36.89 15.63 44.19
C SER A 149 -36.51 15.08 45.57
N ALA A 150 -35.24 14.71 45.78
CA ALA A 150 -34.80 14.12 47.05
C ALA A 150 -34.46 15.17 48.13
N ALA A 151 -34.29 16.44 47.73
CA ALA A 151 -33.92 17.52 48.65
C ALA A 151 -35.11 18.16 49.39
N GLU A 152 -36.36 17.94 48.93
CA GLU A 152 -37.55 18.59 49.52
C GLU A 152 -38.21 17.77 50.66
N ASP A 153 -37.97 16.47 50.77
CA ASP A 153 -38.69 15.59 51.73
C ASP A 153 -38.03 15.44 53.12
N TRP A 154 -36.88 16.07 53.38
CA TRP A 154 -36.13 15.93 54.64
C TRP A 154 -35.96 17.23 55.43
N ALA A 155 -36.70 18.29 55.09
CA ALA A 155 -36.52 19.63 55.67
C ALA A 155 -37.62 20.09 56.64
N ASP A 156 -38.53 19.22 57.10
CA ASP A 156 -39.55 19.57 58.10
C ASP A 156 -39.68 18.49 59.18
N GLU A 157 -38.80 18.52 60.20
CA GLU A 157 -39.06 17.95 61.52
C GLU A 157 -38.12 18.55 62.59
N GLU A 158 -38.25 19.86 62.86
CA GLU A 158 -37.84 20.47 64.14
C GLU A 158 -38.91 21.47 64.60
N ASP A 159 -39.82 21.01 65.48
CA ASP A 159 -40.37 21.75 66.62
C ASP A 159 -41.18 20.81 67.55
#